data_AF-A0A951GEG6-F1
#
_entry.id   AF-A0A951GEG6-F1
#
_cell.length_a   1.000
_cell.length_b   1.000
_cell.length_c   1.000
_cell.angle_alpha   90.00
_cell.angle_beta   90.00
_cell.angle_gamma   90.00
#
_symmetry.space_group_name_H-M   'P 1'
#
loop_
_entity.id
_entity.type
_entity.pdbx_description
1 polymer ?
#
loop_
_entity_poly.entity_id
_entity_poly.type
_entity_poly.pdbx_seq_one_letter_code
_entity_poly.pdbx_strand_id
1 'polypeptide(L)'
;MTLPRPDLDNRTFAQLVSESVGQINRLAASWTDYNASDPGITLIELVAWLSEQNLYRANRITPEMSRAFLRLVGVFQHPAGIAQTVILLRDAAAAPIALPERTQVSDPLGAVIFETRDPVTVSPAVLVQVLSGAVALQD
;
A
#
# COMPACT_ATOMS: atom_id res chain seq x y z
N MET A 1 10.00 14.25 -0.01
CA MET A 1 11.18 13.38 -0.01
C MET A 1 10.83 12.09 0.70
N THR A 2 11.16 10.93 0.13
CA THR A 2 11.01 9.64 0.80
C THR A 2 12.25 9.34 1.63
N LEU A 3 12.09 8.99 2.90
CA LEU A 3 13.20 8.52 3.72
C LEU A 3 13.71 7.17 3.17
N PRO A 4 15.03 6.99 2.99
CA PRO A 4 15.57 5.70 2.57
C PRO A 4 15.24 4.66 3.64
N ARG A 5 14.88 3.44 3.20
CA ARG A 5 14.61 2.34 4.13
C ARG A 5 15.90 2.03 4.90
N PRO A 6 15.90 2.05 6.24
CA PRO A 6 17.07 1.65 7.00
C PRO A 6 17.31 0.15 6.81
N ASP A 7 18.55 -0.21 6.48
CA ASP A 7 19.05 -1.57 6.57
C ASP A 7 19.58 -1.74 8.00
N LEU A 8 18.91 -2.55 8.82
CA LEU A 8 19.26 -2.69 10.23
C LEU A 8 20.52 -3.56 10.39
N ASP A 9 20.56 -4.69 9.69
CA ASP A 9 21.67 -5.64 9.69
C ASP A 9 21.51 -6.63 8.53
N ASN A 10 22.54 -6.77 7.70
CA ASN A 10 22.55 -7.59 6.49
C ASN A 10 23.58 -8.73 6.53
N ARG A 11 24.03 -9.11 7.73
CA ARG A 11 25.01 -10.19 7.90
C ARG A 11 24.50 -11.51 7.31
N THR A 12 25.36 -12.15 6.53
CA THR A 12 25.09 -13.46 5.93
C THR A 12 25.48 -14.60 6.86
N PHE A 13 24.97 -15.79 6.59
CA PHE A 13 25.36 -17.03 7.25
C PHE A 13 26.90 -17.15 7.35
N ALA A 14 27.62 -16.95 6.25
CA ALA A 14 29.07 -17.09 6.21
C ALA A 14 29.78 -16.06 7.13
N GLN A 15 29.26 -14.83 7.19
CA GLN A 15 29.78 -13.80 8.10
C GLN A 15 29.53 -14.19 9.56
N LEU A 16 28.33 -14.67 9.87
CA LEU A 16 27.95 -15.11 11.22
C LEU A 16 28.77 -16.31 11.70
N VAL A 17 29.00 -17.30 10.83
CA VAL A 17 29.84 -18.48 11.14
C VAL A 17 31.29 -18.05 11.35
N SER A 18 31.86 -17.28 10.43
CA SER A 18 33.26 -16.86 10.53
C SER A 18 33.53 -15.99 11.76
N GLU A 19 32.61 -15.08 12.09
CA GLU A 19 32.67 -14.29 13.33
C GLU A 19 32.65 -15.19 14.56
N SER A 20 31.70 -16.15 14.61
CA SER A 20 31.53 -17.06 15.75
C SER A 20 32.74 -17.99 15.95
N VAL A 21 33.23 -18.61 14.87
CA VAL A 21 34.44 -19.45 14.91
C VAL A 21 35.65 -18.65 15.36
N GLY A 22 35.79 -17.40 14.88
CA GLY A 22 36.84 -16.49 15.31
C GLY A 22 36.83 -16.18 16.82
N GLN A 23 35.69 -16.37 17.50
CA GLN A 23 35.59 -16.17 18.95
C GLN A 23 35.95 -17.41 19.78
N ILE A 24 36.02 -18.61 19.19
CA ILE A 24 36.17 -19.86 19.96
C ILE A 24 37.45 -19.86 20.78
N ASN A 25 38.61 -19.53 20.17
CA ASN A 25 39.89 -19.47 20.90
C ASN A 25 39.84 -18.57 22.15
N ARG A 26 39.05 -17.50 22.10
CA ARG A 26 38.91 -16.54 23.21
C ARG A 26 37.94 -17.05 24.28
N LEU A 27 36.84 -17.69 23.88
CA LEU A 27 35.76 -18.09 24.79
C LEU A 27 35.95 -19.51 25.35
N ALA A 28 36.61 -20.38 24.59
CA ALA A 28 36.79 -21.80 24.87
C ALA A 28 38.11 -22.31 24.28
N ALA A 29 39.24 -21.86 24.84
CA ALA A 29 40.58 -22.22 24.34
C ALA A 29 40.88 -23.73 24.31
N SER A 30 40.13 -24.55 25.06
CA SER A 30 40.24 -26.01 25.03
C SER A 30 39.54 -26.66 23.83
N TRP A 31 38.68 -25.93 23.12
CA TRP A 31 38.01 -26.42 21.92
C TRP A 31 38.92 -26.19 20.72
N THR A 32 39.56 -27.26 20.26
CA THR A 32 40.59 -27.20 19.20
C THR A 32 40.14 -27.80 17.86
N ASP A 33 39.03 -28.54 17.84
CA ASP A 33 38.46 -29.13 16.63
C ASP A 33 37.50 -28.16 15.95
N TYR A 34 37.90 -27.63 14.80
CA TYR A 34 37.09 -26.70 13.99
C TYR A 34 36.59 -27.32 12.68
N ASN A 35 36.60 -28.65 12.58
CA ASN A 35 36.10 -29.34 11.38
C ASN A 35 34.57 -29.34 11.32
N ALA A 36 34.01 -29.46 10.12
CA ALA A 36 32.56 -29.56 9.93
C ALA A 36 31.93 -30.80 10.61
N SER A 37 32.72 -31.83 10.90
CA SER A 37 32.29 -33.01 11.65
C SER A 37 32.12 -32.75 13.15
N ASP A 38 32.67 -31.64 13.66
CA ASP A 38 32.52 -31.28 15.06
C ASP A 38 31.07 -30.85 15.33
N PRO A 39 30.39 -31.44 16.32
CA PRO A 39 29.01 -31.11 16.62
C PRO A 39 28.83 -29.68 17.14
N GLY A 40 29.86 -29.08 17.76
CA GLY A 40 29.85 -27.68 18.17
C GLY A 40 29.85 -26.74 16.97
N ILE A 41 30.64 -27.03 15.94
CA ILE A 41 30.63 -26.30 14.66
C ILE A 41 29.26 -26.44 13.99
N THR A 42 28.68 -27.64 13.97
CA THR A 42 27.32 -27.86 13.45
C THR A 42 26.27 -27.01 14.19
N LEU A 43 26.39 -26.84 15.51
CA LEU A 43 25.50 -25.97 16.28
C LEU A 43 25.69 -24.48 15.93
N ILE A 44 26.93 -24.03 15.73
CA ILE A 44 27.23 -22.66 15.28
C ILE A 44 26.56 -22.41 13.92
N GLU A 45 26.70 -23.32 12.97
CA GLU A 45 26.06 -23.22 11.65
C GLU A 45 24.53 -23.16 11.78
N LEU A 46 23.93 -24.04 12.57
CA LEU A 46 22.47 -24.03 12.78
C LEU A 46 21.98 -22.68 13.34
N VAL A 47 22.67 -22.14 14.35
CA VAL A 47 22.31 -20.85 14.96
C VAL A 47 22.57 -19.69 14.00
N ALA A 48 23.64 -19.74 13.22
CA ALA A 48 23.92 -18.75 12.17
C ALA A 48 22.81 -18.73 11.12
N TRP A 49 22.34 -19.92 10.68
CA TRP A 49 21.23 -20.04 9.75
C TRP A 49 19.93 -19.45 10.33
N LEU A 50 19.57 -19.82 11.57
CA LEU A 50 18.39 -19.25 12.25
C LEU A 50 18.48 -17.73 12.39
N SER A 51 19.68 -17.22 12.69
CA SER A 51 19.94 -15.79 12.84
C SER A 51 19.77 -15.04 11.52
N GLU A 52 20.34 -15.55 10.42
CA GLU A 52 20.15 -14.95 9.08
C GLU A 52 18.66 -14.91 8.69
N GLN A 53 17.89 -15.97 8.98
CA GLN A 53 16.44 -15.97 8.75
C GLN A 53 15.70 -14.89 9.57
N ASN A 54 16.14 -14.64 10.81
CA ASN A 54 15.58 -13.60 11.65
C ASN A 54 15.96 -12.19 11.17
N LEU A 55 17.23 -11.98 10.77
CA LEU A 55 17.71 -10.72 10.20
C LEU A 55 16.91 -10.34 8.93
N TYR A 56 16.73 -11.30 8.03
CA TYR A 56 15.91 -11.13 6.84
C TYR A 56 14.48 -10.68 7.15
N ARG A 57 13.87 -11.20 8.22
CA ARG A 57 12.52 -10.81 8.66
C ARG A 57 12.51 -9.43 9.32
N ALA A 58 13.51 -9.12 10.14
CA ALA A 58 13.61 -7.84 10.85
C ALA A 58 13.75 -6.65 9.89
N ASN A 59 14.46 -6.82 8.76
CA ASN A 59 14.60 -5.78 7.74
C ASN A 59 13.33 -5.55 6.89
N ARG A 60 12.23 -6.25 7.16
CA ARG A 60 10.98 -6.11 6.41
C ARG A 60 9.99 -5.23 7.13
N ILE A 61 9.53 -4.21 6.41
CA ILE A 61 8.34 -3.44 6.76
C ILE A 61 7.18 -4.02 5.95
N THR A 62 6.28 -4.76 6.60
CA THR A 62 5.10 -5.30 5.93
C THR A 62 4.01 -4.23 5.79
N PRO A 63 3.07 -4.37 4.83
CA PRO A 63 1.91 -3.48 4.75
C PRO A 63 1.12 -3.41 6.06
N GLU A 64 1.03 -4.52 6.81
CA GLU A 64 0.34 -4.61 8.09
C GLU A 64 1.03 -3.75 9.16
N MET A 65 2.37 -3.80 9.23
CA MET A 65 3.16 -2.96 10.12
C MET A 65 2.97 -1.48 9.77
N SER A 66 3.06 -1.12 8.48
CA SER A 66 2.80 0.26 8.03
C SER A 66 1.42 0.75 8.45
N ARG A 67 0.36 -0.05 8.26
CA ARG A 67 -0.99 0.28 8.72
C ARG A 67 -1.04 0.42 10.25
N ALA A 68 -0.34 -0.43 11.00
CA ALA A 68 -0.29 -0.34 12.46
C ALA A 68 0.38 0.96 12.93
N PHE A 69 1.51 1.34 12.32
CA PHE A 69 2.20 2.60 12.62
C PHE A 69 1.33 3.82 12.28
N LEU A 70 0.62 3.79 11.15
CA LEU A 70 -0.35 4.83 10.79
C LEU A 70 -1.46 4.97 11.86
N ARG A 71 -2.00 3.85 12.34
CA ARG A 71 -3.02 3.87 13.41
C ARG A 71 -2.50 4.49 14.71
N LEU A 72 -1.21 4.32 15.04
CA LEU A 72 -0.62 4.94 16.24
C LEU A 72 -0.61 6.47 16.18
N VAL A 73 -0.50 7.06 14.99
CA VAL A 73 -0.56 8.52 14.78
C VAL A 73 -1.98 9.01 14.43
N GLY A 74 -3.00 8.17 14.65
CA GLY A 74 -4.40 8.51 14.39
C GLY A 74 -4.78 8.51 12.90
N VAL A 75 -3.94 7.97 12.02
CA VAL A 75 -4.23 7.85 10.59
C VAL A 75 -4.87 6.49 10.32
N PHE A 76 -6.10 6.51 9.80
CA PHE A 76 -6.86 5.31 9.47
C PHE A 76 -7.09 5.21 7.97
N GLN A 77 -7.23 3.97 7.47
CA GLN A 77 -7.69 3.77 6.11
C GLN A 77 -9.15 4.21 6.02
N HIS A 78 -9.45 5.10 5.07
CA HIS A 78 -10.82 5.49 4.78
C HIS A 78 -11.54 4.30 4.12
N PRO A 79 -12.82 4.04 4.46
CA PRO A 79 -13.61 3.07 3.73
C PRO A 79 -13.69 3.48 2.25
N ALA A 80 -14.01 2.52 1.38
CA ALA A 80 -14.32 2.85 -0.01
C ALA A 80 -15.46 3.89 -0.05
N GLY A 81 -15.20 5.01 -0.71
CA GLY A 81 -16.20 6.05 -0.92
C GLY A 81 -17.19 5.67 -2.02
N ILE A 82 -18.39 6.26 -1.96
CA ILE A 82 -19.37 6.15 -3.04
C ILE A 82 -18.84 6.92 -4.25
N ALA A 83 -18.76 6.26 -5.41
CA ALA A 83 -18.40 6.92 -6.65
C ALA A 83 -19.53 7.85 -7.10
N GLN A 84 -19.19 9.07 -7.52
CA GLN A 84 -20.13 10.04 -8.08
C GLN A 84 -19.63 10.48 -9.44
N THR A 85 -20.55 10.65 -10.38
CA THR A 85 -20.23 11.10 -11.74
C THR A 85 -21.40 11.89 -12.32
N VAL A 86 -21.12 12.63 -13.38
CA VAL A 86 -22.12 13.33 -14.18
C VAL A 86 -22.26 12.59 -15.50
N ILE A 87 -23.49 12.26 -15.86
CA ILE A 87 -23.82 11.69 -17.16
C ILE A 87 -24.55 12.72 -18.01
N LEU A 88 -24.28 12.68 -19.32
CA LEU A 88 -25.03 13.46 -20.29
C LEU A 88 -26.04 12.55 -20.97
N LEU A 89 -27.33 12.84 -20.80
CA LEU A 89 -28.37 12.20 -21.58
C LEU A 89 -28.50 12.94 -22.90
N ARG A 90 -28.39 12.21 -24.00
CA ARG A 90 -28.69 12.71 -25.34
C ARG A 90 -29.99 12.09 -25.79
N ASP A 91 -31.05 12.89 -25.81
CA ASP A 91 -32.33 12.52 -26.36
C ASP A 91 -32.63 13.42 -27.57
N ALA A 92 -33.28 12.86 -28.60
CA ALA A 92 -33.75 13.59 -29.76
C ALA A 92 -35.07 14.32 -29.49
N ALA A 93 -35.78 13.97 -28.41
CA ALA A 93 -37.00 14.63 -28.00
C ALA A 93 -36.73 16.00 -27.38
N ALA A 94 -37.48 17.02 -27.81
CA ALA A 94 -37.38 18.40 -27.29
C ALA A 94 -38.15 18.61 -25.96
N ALA A 95 -38.39 17.55 -25.18
CA ALA A 95 -39.16 17.59 -23.95
C ALA A 95 -38.28 17.31 -22.72
N PRO A 96 -38.57 17.92 -21.55
CA PRO A 96 -37.88 17.57 -20.31
C PRO A 96 -38.09 16.10 -19.92
N ILE A 97 -37.03 15.44 -19.47
CA ILE A 97 -37.05 14.04 -19.02
C ILE A 97 -36.99 14.02 -17.50
N ALA A 98 -38.01 13.46 -16.86
CA ALA A 98 -38.01 13.26 -15.41
C ALA A 98 -37.33 11.91 -15.08
N LEU A 99 -36.24 11.96 -14.31
CA LEU A 99 -35.58 10.80 -13.74
C LEU A 99 -35.95 10.73 -12.25
N PRO A 100 -36.72 9.72 -11.80
CA PRO A 100 -37.00 9.54 -10.38
C PRO A 100 -35.71 9.20 -9.61
N GLU A 101 -35.79 9.20 -8.28
CA GLU A 101 -34.75 8.60 -7.45
C GLU A 101 -34.52 7.13 -7.85
N ARG A 102 -33.30 6.64 -7.62
CA ARG A 102 -32.87 5.26 -7.89
C ARG A 102 -32.93 4.85 -9.38
N THR A 103 -32.95 5.81 -10.30
CA THR A 103 -32.82 5.53 -11.74
C THR A 103 -31.42 4.98 -11.99
N GLN A 104 -31.34 3.75 -12.50
CA GLN A 104 -30.09 3.05 -12.71
C GLN A 104 -29.49 3.34 -14.08
N VAL A 105 -28.19 3.62 -14.11
CA VAL A 105 -27.40 3.82 -15.32
C VAL A 105 -26.15 2.96 -15.21
N SER A 106 -25.86 2.23 -16.26
CA SER A 106 -24.71 1.33 -16.30
C SER A 106 -23.89 1.57 -17.56
N ASP A 107 -22.63 1.14 -17.51
CA ASP A 107 -21.82 0.97 -18.71
C ASP A 107 -22.39 -0.13 -19.63
N PRO A 108 -21.99 -0.19 -20.92
CA PRO A 108 -22.50 -1.18 -21.87
C PRO A 108 -22.29 -2.64 -21.47
N LEU A 109 -21.31 -2.94 -20.61
CA LEU A 109 -21.05 -4.30 -20.13
C LEU A 109 -21.86 -4.65 -18.87
N GLY A 110 -22.60 -3.70 -18.28
CA GLY A 110 -23.37 -3.94 -17.06
C GLY A 110 -22.51 -4.14 -15.81
N ALA A 111 -21.23 -3.79 -15.85
CA ALA A 111 -20.27 -4.09 -14.80
C ALA A 111 -20.32 -3.10 -13.64
N VAL A 112 -20.69 -1.85 -13.91
CA VAL A 112 -20.79 -0.79 -12.89
C VAL A 112 -22.11 -0.06 -13.03
N ILE A 113 -22.94 -0.16 -11.99
CA ILE A 113 -24.25 0.50 -11.91
C ILE A 113 -24.12 1.74 -11.01
N PHE A 114 -24.51 2.88 -11.55
CA PHE A 114 -24.79 4.11 -10.82
C PHE A 114 -26.29 4.27 -10.66
N GLU A 115 -26.74 4.98 -9.63
CA GLU A 115 -28.13 5.36 -9.46
C GLU A 115 -28.28 6.84 -9.12
N THR A 116 -29.39 7.45 -9.54
CA THR A 116 -29.75 8.79 -9.08
C THR A 116 -30.10 8.75 -7.59
N ARG A 117 -29.51 9.65 -6.80
CA ARG A 117 -29.80 9.74 -5.36
C ARG A 117 -31.12 10.46 -5.10
N ASP A 118 -31.38 11.50 -5.86
CA ASP A 118 -32.53 12.38 -5.74
C ASP A 118 -33.24 12.46 -7.11
N PRO A 119 -34.57 12.73 -7.14
CA PRO A 119 -35.26 12.94 -8.40
C PRO A 119 -34.69 14.16 -9.13
N VAL A 120 -34.45 14.03 -10.43
CA VAL A 120 -33.88 15.08 -11.28
C VAL A 120 -34.65 15.21 -12.58
N THR A 121 -34.93 16.44 -13.01
CA THR A 121 -35.49 16.71 -14.33
C THR A 121 -34.40 17.21 -15.26
N VAL A 122 -34.12 16.45 -16.31
CA VAL A 122 -33.16 16.80 -17.36
C VAL A 122 -33.86 17.67 -18.39
N SER A 123 -33.41 18.91 -18.51
CA SER A 123 -33.91 19.86 -19.51
C SER A 123 -33.34 19.53 -20.90
N PRO A 124 -34.09 19.79 -22.00
CA PRO A 124 -33.55 19.70 -23.36
C PRO A 124 -32.55 20.82 -23.70
N ALA A 125 -32.26 21.73 -22.76
CA ALA A 125 -31.32 22.82 -22.96
C ALA A 125 -29.89 22.29 -23.24
N VAL A 126 -29.23 22.89 -24.23
CA VAL A 126 -27.85 22.60 -24.57
C VAL A 126 -26.94 23.75 -24.15
N LEU A 127 -25.77 23.42 -23.60
CA LEU A 127 -24.76 24.41 -23.29
C LEU A 127 -24.15 24.93 -24.60
N VAL A 128 -24.48 26.18 -24.97
CA VAL A 128 -24.03 26.79 -26.23
C VAL A 128 -22.64 27.42 -26.07
N GLN A 129 -22.43 28.19 -25.01
CA GLN A 129 -21.18 28.89 -24.77
C GLN A 129 -20.98 29.15 -23.28
N VAL A 130 -19.74 29.01 -22.80
CA VAL A 130 -19.32 29.46 -21.47
C VAL A 130 -18.46 30.69 -21.64
N LEU A 131 -18.93 31.82 -21.11
CA LEU A 131 -18.15 33.05 -21.06
C LEU A 131 -17.56 33.18 -19.66
N SER A 132 -16.24 33.40 -19.58
CA SER A 132 -15.58 33.74 -18.32
C SER A 132 -14.87 35.09 -18.48
N GLY A 133 -14.98 35.93 -17.46
CA GLY A 133 -14.27 37.20 -17.36
C GLY A 133 -13.55 37.26 -16.03
N ALA A 134 -12.32 37.75 -16.02
CA ALA A 134 -11.62 38.04 -14.78
C ALA A 134 -12.24 39.31 -14.18
N VAL A 135 -13.02 39.16 -13.10
CA VAL A 135 -13.30 40.30 -12.22
C VAL A 135 -11.98 40.55 -11.49
N ALA A 136 -11.22 41.55 -11.96
CA ALA A 136 -10.19 42.12 -11.12
C ALA A 136 -10.92 42.81 -9.96
N LEU A 137 -10.93 42.16 -8.79
CA LEU A 137 -11.19 42.85 -7.54
C LEU A 137 -10.10 43.92 -7.42
N GLN A 138 -10.46 45.18 -7.65
CA GLN A 138 -9.61 46.31 -7.28
C GLN A 138 -9.64 46.40 -5.75
N ASP A 139 -8.47 46.25 -5.15
CA ASP A 139 -8.22 46.43 -3.72
C ASP A 139 -8.58 47.85 -3.24
#